data_AF-A0A7V6AR02-F1
#
_entry.id   AF-A0A7V6AR02-F1
#
_cell.length_a   1.000
_cell.length_b   1.000
_cell.length_c   1.000
_cell.angle_alpha   90.00
_cell.angle_beta   90.00
_cell.angle_gamma   90.00
#
_symmetry.space_group_name_H-M   'P 1'
#
loop_
_entity.id
_entity.type
_entity.pdbx_description
1 polymer ?
#
loop_
_entity_poly.entity_id
_entity_poly.type
_entity_poly.pdbx_seq_one_letter_code
_entity_poly.pdbx_strand_id
1 'polypeptide(L)'
;MTFPIPLRLAIFATAGFLAVLPFVLRNRRMGWGWLIALVWGGLSFYSIHLVQVPLQGKLQRAIVGSDLAMWLRNFIIIAPSGVVQEFFKALVPVILIAGGLRIGTDKKLFASFAGVGFGLVESVLLVELLPVELGWIAIIERISTIFFHTALTTIAVGGGKAGKIAWGLPLAMLAHSLVNFVAVFYMQKIGIVWIEVIIGVVALASWVLSIIFYSKGDK
;
A
#
# COMPACT_ATOMS: atom_id res chain seq x y z
N MET A 1 -20.20 -10.47 -20.57
CA MET A 1 -19.21 -11.13 -19.68
C MET A 1 -19.71 -11.07 -18.26
N THR A 2 -19.92 -12.22 -17.62
CA THR A 2 -20.32 -12.29 -16.21
C THR A 2 -19.08 -12.29 -15.33
N PHE A 3 -18.84 -11.21 -14.59
CA PHE A 3 -17.74 -11.15 -13.62
C PHE A 3 -17.86 -12.29 -12.58
N PRO A 4 -16.75 -12.86 -12.10
CA PRO A 4 -16.77 -13.79 -10.98
C PRO A 4 -17.50 -13.18 -9.77
N ILE A 5 -18.33 -13.94 -9.07
CA ILE A 5 -19.06 -13.52 -7.84
C ILE A 5 -18.16 -12.77 -6.83
N PRO A 6 -16.90 -13.16 -6.58
CA PRO A 6 -16.00 -12.49 -5.64
C PRO A 6 -15.53 -11.11 -6.09
N LEU A 7 -15.30 -10.93 -7.40
CA LEU A 7 -15.02 -9.62 -7.96
C LEU A 7 -16.23 -8.71 -7.79
N ARG A 8 -17.45 -9.25 -7.95
CA ARG A 8 -18.68 -8.50 -7.65
C ARG A 8 -18.79 -8.14 -6.18
N LEU A 9 -18.42 -9.04 -5.27
CA LEU A 9 -18.42 -8.80 -3.82
C LEU A 9 -17.35 -7.78 -3.41
N ALA A 10 -16.15 -7.83 -3.98
CA ALA A 10 -15.08 -6.86 -3.73
C ALA A 10 -15.44 -5.48 -4.30
N ILE A 11 -16.02 -5.42 -5.50
CA ILE A 11 -16.57 -4.20 -6.09
C ILE A 11 -17.73 -3.68 -5.22
N PHE A 12 -18.63 -4.54 -4.74
CA PHE A 12 -19.74 -4.14 -3.86
C PHE A 12 -19.26 -3.64 -2.50
N ALA A 13 -18.27 -4.32 -1.89
CA ALA A 13 -17.69 -3.92 -0.60
C ALA A 13 -16.92 -2.61 -0.74
N THR A 14 -16.18 -2.44 -1.83
CA THR A 14 -15.46 -1.20 -2.15
C THR A 14 -16.44 -0.06 -2.44
N ALA A 15 -17.47 -0.30 -3.24
CA ALA A 15 -18.52 0.68 -3.52
C ALA A 15 -19.31 1.02 -2.24
N GLY A 16 -19.59 0.04 -1.38
CA GLY A 16 -20.24 0.24 -0.09
C GLY A 16 -19.36 1.04 0.88
N PHE A 17 -18.07 0.72 0.98
CA PHE A 17 -17.11 1.49 1.78
C PHE A 17 -17.03 2.94 1.28
N LEU A 18 -16.86 3.15 -0.03
CA LEU A 18 -16.82 4.47 -0.65
C LEU A 18 -18.15 5.23 -0.55
N ALA A 19 -19.29 4.55 -0.51
CA ALA A 19 -20.60 5.17 -0.35
C ALA A 19 -20.87 5.61 1.09
N VAL A 20 -20.39 4.86 2.09
CA VAL A 20 -20.60 5.17 3.53
C VAL A 20 -19.55 6.16 4.05
N LEU A 21 -18.34 6.13 3.50
CA LEU A 21 -17.22 6.97 3.94
C LEU A 21 -17.54 8.48 3.94
N PRO A 22 -18.17 9.08 2.91
CA PRO A 22 -18.58 10.49 2.94
C PRO A 22 -19.48 10.85 4.12
N PHE A 23 -20.38 9.95 4.55
CA PHE A 23 -21.27 10.20 5.68
C PHE A 23 -20.51 10.14 7.02
N VAL A 24 -19.61 9.17 7.19
CA VAL A 24 -18.73 9.06 8.35
C VAL A 24 -17.81 10.28 8.46
N LEU A 25 -17.24 10.73 7.34
CA LEU A 25 -16.35 11.88 7.28
C LEU A 25 -17.11 13.21 7.47
N ARG A 26 -18.34 13.33 6.96
CA ARG A 26 -19.21 14.49 7.22
C ARG A 26 -19.58 14.62 8.69
N ASN A 27 -19.87 13.51 9.38
CA ASN A 27 -20.08 13.50 10.83
C ASN A 27 -18.83 13.95 11.60
N ARG A 28 -17.63 13.75 11.04
CA ARG A 28 -16.36 14.29 11.57
C ARG A 28 -16.03 15.70 11.06
N ARG A 29 -16.96 16.39 10.39
CA ARG A 29 -16.81 17.73 9.80
C ARG A 29 -15.60 17.87 8.86
N MET A 30 -15.19 16.77 8.21
CA MET A 30 -14.13 16.80 7.22
C MET A 30 -14.66 17.27 5.86
N GLY A 31 -14.01 18.26 5.27
CA GLY A 31 -14.25 18.70 3.90
C GLY A 31 -13.70 17.71 2.87
N TRP A 32 -13.99 17.92 1.59
CA TRP A 32 -13.74 16.96 0.50
C TRP A 32 -12.27 16.71 0.12
N GLY A 33 -11.30 17.36 0.76
CA GLY A 33 -9.88 17.21 0.43
C GLY A 33 -9.32 15.78 0.54
N TRP A 34 -9.95 14.93 1.34
CA TRP A 34 -9.59 13.50 1.45
C TRP A 34 -9.71 12.76 0.12
N LEU A 35 -10.64 13.17 -0.76
CA LEU A 35 -10.83 12.55 -2.07
C LEU A 35 -9.58 12.72 -2.95
N ILE A 36 -8.87 13.84 -2.86
CA ILE A 36 -7.66 14.08 -3.66
C ILE A 36 -6.61 13.03 -3.33
N ALA A 37 -6.37 12.80 -2.04
CA ALA A 37 -5.40 11.81 -1.61
C ALA A 37 -5.87 10.38 -1.90
N LEU A 38 -7.16 10.08 -1.68
CA LEU A 38 -7.72 8.75 -1.98
C LEU A 38 -7.60 8.40 -3.47
N VAL A 39 -8.06 9.28 -4.35
CA VAL A 39 -8.00 9.09 -5.81
C VAL A 39 -6.55 9.00 -6.27
N TRP A 40 -5.67 9.86 -5.75
CA TRP A 40 -4.24 9.77 -6.04
C TRP A 40 -3.66 8.41 -5.63
N GLY A 41 -3.98 7.93 -4.43
CA GLY A 41 -3.58 6.60 -3.97
C GLY A 41 -3.94 5.52 -4.97
N GLY A 42 -5.20 5.48 -5.41
CA GLY A 42 -5.65 4.53 -6.43
C GLY A 42 -4.93 4.69 -7.79
N LEU A 43 -4.80 5.92 -8.29
CA LEU A 43 -4.10 6.19 -9.56
C LEU A 43 -2.61 5.85 -9.49
N SER A 44 -1.97 6.07 -8.34
CA SER A 44 -0.56 5.77 -8.14
C SER A 44 -0.25 4.27 -8.28
N PHE A 45 -1.24 3.39 -8.15
CA PHE A 45 -1.10 1.97 -8.46
C PHE A 45 -0.59 1.73 -9.90
N TYR A 46 -0.95 2.58 -10.86
CA TYR A 46 -0.46 2.49 -12.24
C TYR A 46 1.07 2.66 -12.37
N SER A 47 1.77 3.18 -11.34
CA SER A 47 3.23 3.22 -11.33
C SER A 47 3.86 1.83 -11.41
N ILE A 48 3.14 0.78 -11.02
CA ILE A 48 3.59 -0.61 -11.13
C ILE A 48 3.87 -0.94 -12.61
N HIS A 49 2.90 -0.66 -13.48
CA HIS A 49 3.01 -0.97 -14.91
C HIS A 49 3.96 0.00 -15.64
N LEU A 50 3.96 1.28 -15.26
CA LEU A 50 4.72 2.31 -15.96
C LEU A 50 6.20 2.34 -15.56
N VAL A 51 6.52 2.00 -14.31
CA VAL A 51 7.86 2.19 -13.75
C VAL A 51 8.41 0.91 -13.15
N GLN A 52 7.68 0.28 -12.23
CA GLN A 52 8.19 -0.89 -11.51
C GLN A 52 8.52 -2.04 -12.47
N VAL A 53 7.55 -2.53 -13.23
CA VAL A 53 7.73 -3.70 -14.12
C VAL A 53 8.85 -3.46 -15.15
N PRO A 54 8.90 -2.32 -15.87
CA PRO A 54 10.02 -2.02 -16.76
C PRO A 54 11.38 -1.98 -16.06
N LEU A 55 11.44 -1.41 -14.84
CA LEU A 55 12.67 -1.33 -14.05
C LEU A 55 13.13 -2.73 -13.60
N GLN A 56 12.22 -3.55 -13.09
CA GLN A 56 12.50 -4.93 -12.70
C GLN A 56 13.01 -5.76 -13.88
N GLY A 57 12.40 -5.61 -15.07
CA GLY A 57 12.86 -6.28 -16.29
C GLY A 57 14.24 -5.81 -16.78
N LYS A 58 14.59 -4.53 -16.59
CA LYS A 58 15.95 -4.02 -16.85
C LYS A 58 16.96 -4.59 -15.86
N LEU A 59 16.64 -4.61 -14.57
CA LEU A 59 17.51 -5.18 -13.53
C LEU A 59 17.73 -6.67 -13.75
N GLN A 60 16.66 -7.43 -14.04
CA GLN A 60 16.75 -8.86 -14.32
C GLN A 60 17.73 -9.14 -15.46
N ARG A 61 17.66 -8.37 -16.56
CA ARG A 61 18.58 -8.46 -17.70
C ARG A 61 20.01 -8.07 -17.33
N ALA A 62 20.18 -7.00 -16.55
CA ALA A 62 21.50 -6.51 -16.14
C ALA A 62 22.27 -7.50 -15.26
N ILE A 63 21.57 -8.37 -14.52
CA ILE A 63 22.19 -9.32 -13.59
C ILE A 63 22.13 -10.78 -14.08
N VAL A 64 21.76 -11.02 -15.34
CA VAL A 64 21.89 -12.36 -15.97
C VAL A 64 23.37 -12.74 -16.04
N GLY A 65 23.71 -13.94 -15.58
CA GLY A 65 25.09 -14.44 -15.59
C GLY A 65 26.00 -13.86 -14.50
N SER A 66 25.46 -13.10 -13.55
CA SER A 66 26.22 -12.65 -12.38
C SER A 66 26.41 -13.76 -11.35
N ASP A 67 27.55 -13.77 -10.67
CA ASP A 67 27.87 -14.68 -9.55
C ASP A 67 27.19 -14.28 -8.23
N LEU A 68 26.14 -13.45 -8.30
CA LEU A 68 25.41 -13.02 -7.12
C LEU A 68 24.66 -14.20 -6.50
N ALA A 69 24.70 -14.28 -5.16
CA ALA A 69 23.86 -15.21 -4.42
C ALA A 69 22.38 -15.03 -4.81
N MET A 70 21.66 -16.15 -4.96
CA MET A 70 20.26 -16.16 -5.45
C MET A 70 19.34 -15.23 -4.67
N TRP A 71 19.47 -15.18 -3.34
CA TRP A 71 18.66 -14.32 -2.49
C TRP A 71 18.92 -12.83 -2.78
N LEU A 72 20.18 -12.44 -3.02
CA LEU A 72 20.56 -11.07 -3.31
C LEU A 72 20.08 -10.65 -4.71
N ARG A 73 20.21 -11.56 -5.69
CA ARG A 73 19.67 -11.36 -7.04
C ARG A 73 18.16 -11.10 -7.01
N ASN A 74 17.42 -11.90 -6.25
CA ASN A 74 15.97 -11.76 -6.09
C ASN A 74 15.61 -10.47 -5.35
N PHE A 75 16.36 -10.12 -4.29
CA PHE A 75 16.15 -8.87 -3.58
C PHE A 75 16.34 -7.65 -4.49
N ILE A 76 17.41 -7.62 -5.30
CA ILE A 76 17.67 -6.54 -6.26
C ILE A 76 16.52 -6.40 -7.27
N ILE A 77 15.99 -7.51 -7.78
CA ILE A 77 14.85 -7.50 -8.71
C ILE A 77 13.56 -7.04 -8.02
N ILE A 78 13.33 -7.43 -6.76
CA ILE A 78 12.05 -7.17 -6.08
C ILE A 78 12.01 -5.80 -5.39
N ALA A 79 13.15 -5.29 -4.88
CA ALA A 79 13.22 -4.02 -4.16
C ALA A 79 12.57 -2.82 -4.87
N PRO A 80 12.63 -2.67 -6.20
CA PRO A 80 11.87 -1.64 -6.91
C PRO A 80 10.37 -1.62 -6.60
N SER A 81 9.76 -2.74 -6.21
CA SER A 81 8.34 -2.79 -5.87
C SER A 81 7.98 -1.90 -4.70
N GLY A 82 8.65 -2.06 -3.56
CA GLY A 82 8.42 -1.19 -2.41
C GLY A 82 8.85 0.24 -2.66
N VAL A 83 9.95 0.45 -3.37
CA VAL A 83 10.44 1.81 -3.69
C VAL A 83 9.45 2.57 -4.56
N VAL A 84 9.06 2.02 -5.70
CA VAL A 84 8.19 2.70 -6.67
C VAL A 84 6.81 2.92 -6.07
N GLN A 85 6.20 1.88 -5.50
CA GLN A 85 4.82 1.99 -5.00
C GLN A 85 4.71 2.99 -3.85
N GLU A 86 5.61 2.96 -2.86
CA GLU A 86 5.57 3.92 -1.75
C GLU A 86 5.93 5.34 -2.21
N PHE A 87 6.87 5.51 -3.16
CA PHE A 87 7.21 6.82 -3.70
C PHE A 87 6.01 7.51 -4.34
N PHE A 88 5.38 6.85 -5.32
CA PHE A 88 4.29 7.45 -6.08
C PHE A 88 3.08 7.68 -5.19
N LYS A 89 2.75 6.72 -4.32
CA LYS A 89 1.65 6.85 -3.37
C LYS A 89 1.83 8.01 -2.40
N ALA A 90 3.05 8.25 -1.91
CA ALA A 90 3.35 9.33 -0.97
C ALA A 90 3.45 10.72 -1.63
N LEU A 91 3.61 10.82 -2.95
CA LEU A 91 3.90 12.08 -3.64
C LEU A 91 2.92 13.21 -3.32
N VAL A 92 1.62 13.01 -3.55
CA VAL A 92 0.59 14.04 -3.26
C VAL A 92 0.46 14.32 -1.76
N PRO A 93 0.37 13.31 -0.86
CA PRO A 93 0.42 13.55 0.57
C PRO A 93 1.62 14.41 1.01
N VAL A 94 2.83 14.12 0.51
CA VAL A 94 4.04 14.88 0.79
C VAL A 94 3.91 16.33 0.32
N ILE A 95 3.44 16.56 -0.92
CA ILE A 95 3.22 17.91 -1.46
C ILE A 95 2.21 18.69 -0.60
N LEU A 96 1.09 18.07 -0.25
CA LEU A 96 0.03 18.70 0.56
C LEU A 96 0.54 19.03 1.98
N ILE A 97 1.32 18.14 2.59
CA ILE A 97 1.88 18.32 3.93
C ILE A 97 2.98 19.38 3.92
N ALA A 98 3.95 19.29 2.99
CA ALA A 98 5.10 20.18 2.89
C ALA A 98 4.69 21.58 2.41
N GLY A 99 3.80 21.68 1.43
CA GLY A 99 3.21 22.95 0.96
C GLY A 99 2.21 23.56 1.94
N GLY A 100 1.92 22.85 3.03
CA GLY A 100 1.10 23.36 4.11
C GLY A 100 -0.38 23.55 3.77
N LEU A 101 -0.86 22.98 2.66
CA LEU A 101 -2.20 23.17 2.13
C LEU A 101 -3.27 22.58 3.06
N ARG A 102 -4.33 23.36 3.35
CA ARG A 102 -5.47 22.95 4.18
C ARG A 102 -6.74 22.92 3.35
N ILE A 103 -7.00 21.78 2.71
CA ILE A 103 -8.20 21.56 1.87
C ILE A 103 -9.34 20.88 2.65
N GLY A 104 -9.60 21.37 3.86
CA GLY A 104 -10.70 20.85 4.71
C GLY A 104 -10.47 19.44 5.27
N THR A 105 -9.28 18.85 5.09
CA THR A 105 -8.86 17.58 5.68
C THR A 105 -7.63 17.83 6.54
N ASP A 106 -7.56 17.20 7.72
CA ASP A 106 -6.36 17.25 8.55
C ASP A 106 -5.17 16.72 7.75
N LYS A 107 -4.06 17.47 7.74
CA LYS A 107 -2.82 17.09 7.05
C LYS A 107 -2.34 15.70 7.43
N LYS A 108 -2.61 15.29 8.67
CA LYS A 108 -2.24 13.97 9.17
C LYS A 108 -3.02 12.85 8.45
N LEU A 109 -4.20 13.12 7.87
CA LEU A 109 -5.06 12.10 7.26
C LEU A 109 -4.81 11.88 5.76
N PHE A 110 -4.15 12.81 5.05
CA PHE A 110 -3.91 12.66 3.61
C PHE A 110 -3.18 11.35 3.28
N ALA A 111 -2.16 11.01 4.05
CA ALA A 111 -1.43 9.76 3.82
C ALA A 111 -2.27 8.51 4.08
N SER A 112 -3.13 8.53 5.10
CA SER A 112 -4.06 7.44 5.34
C SER A 112 -4.98 7.24 4.13
N PHE A 113 -5.57 8.30 3.60
CA PHE A 113 -6.43 8.19 2.42
C PHE A 113 -5.68 7.71 1.17
N ALA A 114 -4.46 8.19 0.91
CA ALA A 114 -3.66 7.69 -0.21
C ALA A 114 -3.30 6.20 -0.04
N GLY A 115 -3.00 5.76 1.19
CA GLY A 115 -2.81 4.34 1.50
C GLY A 115 -4.06 3.50 1.27
N VAL A 116 -5.22 3.96 1.73
CA VAL A 116 -6.50 3.29 1.49
C VAL A 116 -6.80 3.18 0.00
N GLY A 117 -6.62 4.26 -0.76
CA GLY A 117 -6.91 4.29 -2.19
C GLY A 117 -6.06 3.28 -2.97
N PHE A 118 -4.77 3.24 -2.67
CA PHE A 118 -3.85 2.26 -3.28
C PHE A 118 -4.25 0.82 -2.90
N GLY A 119 -4.41 0.57 -1.59
CA GLY A 119 -4.73 -0.76 -1.09
C GLY A 119 -6.08 -1.30 -1.58
N LEU A 120 -7.07 -0.43 -1.82
CA LEU A 120 -8.35 -0.82 -2.43
C LEU A 120 -8.15 -1.32 -3.86
N VAL A 121 -7.41 -0.58 -4.69
CA VAL A 121 -7.15 -0.98 -6.08
C VAL A 121 -6.38 -2.30 -6.12
N GLU A 122 -5.34 -2.42 -5.30
CA GLU A 122 -4.55 -3.65 -5.21
C GLU A 122 -5.38 -4.85 -4.75
N SER A 123 -6.20 -4.66 -3.71
CA SER A 123 -7.06 -5.72 -3.19
C SER A 123 -8.06 -6.22 -4.22
N VAL A 124 -8.62 -5.32 -5.04
CA VAL A 124 -9.53 -5.69 -6.13
C VAL A 124 -8.78 -6.48 -7.22
N LEU A 125 -7.60 -6.02 -7.63
CA LEU A 125 -6.82 -6.69 -8.68
C LEU A 125 -6.27 -8.06 -8.23
N LEU A 126 -5.89 -8.20 -6.96
CA LEU A 126 -5.48 -9.50 -6.41
C LEU A 126 -6.64 -10.50 -6.36
N VAL A 127 -7.89 -10.06 -6.28
CA VAL A 127 -9.08 -10.93 -6.43
C VAL A 127 -9.26 -11.39 -7.88
N GLU A 128 -8.95 -10.53 -8.85
CA GLU A 128 -9.01 -10.90 -10.28
C GLU A 128 -7.95 -11.92 -10.69
N LEU A 129 -6.74 -11.80 -10.13
CA LEU A 129 -5.58 -12.61 -10.52
C LEU A 129 -5.54 -14.00 -9.86
N LEU A 130 -6.17 -14.17 -8.69
CA LEU A 130 -6.16 -15.44 -7.93
C LEU A 130 -7.57 -15.89 -7.52
N PRO A 131 -8.47 -16.17 -8.50
CA PRO A 131 -9.87 -16.47 -8.23
C PRO A 131 -10.15 -17.86 -7.66
N VAL A 132 -9.14 -18.71 -7.44
CA VAL A 132 -9.32 -20.12 -7.03
C VAL A 132 -9.19 -20.31 -5.51
N GLU A 133 -8.63 -19.33 -4.79
CA GLU A 133 -8.23 -19.42 -3.37
C GLU A 133 -9.20 -18.69 -2.42
N LEU A 134 -10.46 -18.48 -2.82
CA LEU A 134 -11.43 -17.61 -2.15
C LEU A 134 -12.04 -18.20 -0.86
N GLY A 135 -11.19 -18.58 0.07
CA GLY A 135 -11.55 -18.81 1.45
C GLY A 135 -11.56 -17.52 2.28
N TRP A 136 -11.94 -17.63 3.55
CA TRP A 136 -11.88 -16.52 4.51
C TRP A 136 -10.47 -15.94 4.69
N ILE A 137 -9.42 -16.73 4.44
CA ILE A 137 -8.01 -16.31 4.58
C ILE A 137 -7.65 -15.28 3.50
N ALA A 138 -8.05 -15.49 2.25
CA ALA A 138 -7.87 -14.52 1.19
C ALA A 138 -8.59 -13.20 1.50
N ILE A 139 -9.82 -13.22 2.02
CA ILE A 139 -10.54 -12.00 2.43
C ILE A 139 -9.77 -11.24 3.52
N ILE A 140 -9.25 -11.96 4.52
CA ILE A 140 -8.43 -11.37 5.59
C ILE A 140 -7.16 -10.76 5.02
N GLU A 141 -6.50 -11.43 4.08
CA GLU A 141 -5.32 -10.87 3.42
C GLU A 141 -5.65 -9.59 2.67
N ARG A 142 -6.74 -9.53 1.89
CA ARG A 142 -7.08 -8.34 1.11
C ARG A 142 -7.37 -7.14 2.02
N ILE A 143 -8.09 -7.38 3.12
CA ILE A 143 -8.30 -6.37 4.15
C ILE A 143 -6.97 -5.95 4.78
N SER A 144 -6.08 -6.91 5.05
CA SER A 144 -4.74 -6.65 5.60
C SER A 144 -3.89 -5.81 4.65
N THR A 145 -3.98 -6.03 3.34
CA THR A 145 -3.32 -5.22 2.31
C THR A 145 -3.75 -3.76 2.40
N ILE A 146 -5.05 -3.48 2.56
CA ILE A 146 -5.54 -2.10 2.77
C ILE A 146 -4.91 -1.47 4.02
N PHE A 147 -4.89 -2.19 5.16
CA PHE A 147 -4.27 -1.72 6.39
C PHE A 147 -2.76 -1.50 6.23
N PHE A 148 -2.08 -2.41 5.53
CA PHE A 148 -0.66 -2.34 5.26
C PHE A 148 -0.30 -1.07 4.48
N HIS A 149 -0.96 -0.79 3.36
CA HIS A 149 -0.68 0.42 2.59
C HIS A 149 -1.07 1.68 3.34
N THR A 150 -2.15 1.67 4.12
CA THR A 150 -2.54 2.80 4.97
C THR A 150 -1.48 3.11 6.03
N ALA A 151 -0.97 2.07 6.69
CA ALA A 151 0.09 2.19 7.68
C ALA A 151 1.41 2.67 7.07
N LEU A 152 1.85 2.06 5.97
CA LEU A 152 3.12 2.42 5.33
C LEU A 152 3.09 3.84 4.78
N THR A 153 2.01 4.28 4.12
CA THR A 153 1.93 5.67 3.64
C THR A 153 1.94 6.67 4.81
N THR A 154 1.31 6.31 5.92
CA THR A 154 1.35 7.12 7.15
C THR A 154 2.77 7.25 7.68
N ILE A 155 3.50 6.14 7.75
CA ILE A 155 4.92 6.12 8.16
C ILE A 155 5.75 6.94 7.16
N ALA A 156 5.48 6.79 5.86
CA ALA A 156 6.18 7.49 4.78
C ALA A 156 6.13 9.01 4.95
N VAL A 157 4.99 9.55 5.34
CA VAL A 157 4.83 10.99 5.59
C VAL A 157 5.11 11.41 7.05
N GLY A 158 5.58 10.47 7.87
CA GLY A 158 5.85 10.67 9.28
C GLY A 158 4.67 11.17 10.10
N GLY A 159 3.46 10.67 9.81
CA GLY A 159 2.23 11.06 10.52
C GLY A 159 1.79 12.50 10.29
N GLY A 160 2.09 13.08 9.12
CA GLY A 160 1.72 14.46 8.78
C GLY A 160 2.75 15.51 9.12
N LYS A 161 3.98 15.10 9.50
CA LYS A 161 5.06 16.00 9.90
C LYS A 161 6.14 16.07 8.82
N ALA A 162 6.26 17.20 8.15
CA ALA A 162 7.17 17.39 7.01
C ALA A 162 8.63 16.98 7.31
N GLY A 163 9.17 17.36 8.49
CA GLY A 163 10.53 17.02 8.89
C GLY A 163 10.78 15.51 9.08
N LYS A 164 9.72 14.71 9.25
CA LYS A 164 9.83 13.26 9.42
C LYS A 164 9.77 12.48 8.09
N ILE A 165 9.42 13.14 6.99
CA ILE A 165 9.31 12.50 5.66
C ILE A 165 10.67 11.94 5.22
N ALA A 166 11.75 12.66 5.52
CA ALA A 166 13.12 12.33 5.10
C ALA A 166 13.58 10.93 5.55
N TRP A 167 13.10 10.44 6.70
CA TRP A 167 13.38 9.07 7.17
C TRP A 167 12.17 8.15 7.06
N GLY A 168 10.95 8.68 7.15
CA GLY A 168 9.73 7.89 7.07
C GLY A 168 9.56 7.24 5.70
N LEU A 169 9.80 7.98 4.61
CA LEU A 169 9.61 7.49 3.26
C LEU A 169 10.60 6.37 2.90
N PRO A 170 11.93 6.51 3.10
CA PRO A 170 12.86 5.41 2.90
C PRO A 170 12.53 4.17 3.75
N LEU A 171 12.06 4.36 4.99
CA LEU A 171 11.68 3.26 5.87
C LEU A 171 10.47 2.50 5.32
N ALA A 172 9.44 3.21 4.85
CA ALA A 172 8.26 2.59 4.24
C ALA A 172 8.63 1.82 2.95
N MET A 173 9.47 2.41 2.09
CA MET A 173 9.97 1.76 0.88
C MET A 173 10.71 0.46 1.18
N LEU A 174 11.59 0.48 2.20
CA LEU A 174 12.34 -0.69 2.63
C LEU A 174 11.41 -1.76 3.21
N ALA A 175 10.50 -1.38 4.10
CA ALA A 175 9.54 -2.30 4.71
C ALA A 175 8.69 -3.01 3.64
N HIS A 176 8.15 -2.26 2.68
CA HIS A 176 7.39 -2.82 1.57
C HIS A 176 8.26 -3.75 0.71
N SER A 177 9.47 -3.31 0.35
CA SER A 177 10.40 -4.13 -0.44
C SER A 177 10.70 -5.47 0.23
N LEU A 178 10.85 -5.48 1.56
CA LEU A 178 11.10 -6.69 2.34
C LEU A 178 9.87 -7.60 2.39
N VAL A 179 8.67 -7.05 2.55
CA VAL A 179 7.42 -7.84 2.49
C VAL A 179 7.29 -8.52 1.14
N ASN A 180 7.48 -7.78 0.04
CA ASN A 180 7.40 -8.35 -1.31
C ASN A 180 8.51 -9.37 -1.56
N PHE A 181 9.71 -9.13 -1.04
CA PHE A 181 10.80 -10.09 -1.12
C PHE A 181 10.47 -11.39 -0.40
N VAL A 182 9.94 -11.32 0.83
CA VAL A 182 9.50 -12.50 1.59
C VAL A 182 8.36 -13.21 0.88
N ALA A 183 7.35 -12.46 0.43
CA ALA A 183 6.20 -13.01 -0.29
C ALA A 183 6.64 -13.82 -1.51
N VAL A 184 7.43 -13.22 -2.41
CA VAL A 184 7.86 -13.87 -3.65
C VAL A 184 8.86 -15.00 -3.39
N PHE A 185 9.81 -14.83 -2.46
CA PHE A 185 10.87 -15.81 -2.22
C PHE A 185 10.39 -17.04 -1.46
N TYR A 186 9.46 -16.88 -0.50
CA TYR A 186 8.98 -17.98 0.34
C TYR A 186 7.67 -18.59 -0.14
N MET A 187 6.91 -17.96 -1.05
CA MET A 187 5.66 -18.54 -1.57
C MET A 187 5.84 -19.96 -2.11
N GLN A 188 6.96 -20.24 -2.78
CA GLN A 188 7.25 -21.58 -3.31
C GLN A 188 7.63 -22.62 -2.24
N LYS A 189 8.03 -22.17 -1.04
CA LYS A 189 8.54 -23.06 0.03
C LYS A 189 7.49 -23.38 1.10
N ILE A 190 6.68 -22.40 1.47
CA ILE A 190 5.71 -22.54 2.57
C ILE A 190 4.26 -22.50 2.09
N GLY A 191 4.01 -22.27 0.81
CA GLY A 191 2.66 -22.21 0.25
C GLY A 191 1.94 -20.89 0.51
N ILE A 192 0.90 -20.62 -0.28
CA ILE A 192 0.24 -19.32 -0.35
C ILE A 192 -0.45 -18.93 0.97
N VAL A 193 -1.12 -19.87 1.64
CA VAL A 193 -1.84 -19.64 2.90
C VAL A 193 -0.92 -19.07 4.00
N TRP A 194 0.30 -19.57 4.12
CA TRP A 194 1.24 -19.09 5.13
C TRP A 194 1.82 -17.71 4.78
N ILE A 195 1.96 -17.39 3.50
CA ILE A 195 2.32 -16.05 3.04
C ILE A 195 1.20 -15.06 3.38
N GLU A 196 -0.06 -15.42 3.16
CA GLU A 196 -1.21 -14.59 3.51
C GLU A 196 -1.26 -14.31 5.02
N VAL A 197 -0.97 -15.30 5.87
CA VAL A 197 -0.87 -15.12 7.32
C VAL A 197 0.28 -14.17 7.69
N ILE A 198 1.46 -14.32 7.08
CA ILE A 198 2.60 -13.43 7.31
C ILE A 198 2.26 -11.99 6.93
N ILE A 199 1.65 -11.78 5.77
CA ILE A 199 1.20 -10.46 5.30
C ILE A 199 0.20 -9.86 6.31
N GLY A 200 -0.77 -10.65 6.79
CA GLY A 200 -1.71 -10.23 7.82
C GLY A 200 -1.04 -9.77 9.12
N VAL A 201 -0.06 -10.53 9.61
CA VAL A 201 0.71 -10.17 10.82
C VAL A 201 1.53 -8.91 10.59
N VAL A 202 2.19 -8.76 9.43
CA VAL A 202 2.99 -7.58 9.11
C VAL A 202 2.10 -6.34 8.94
N ALA A 203 0.92 -6.49 8.35
CA ALA A 203 -0.07 -5.43 8.23
C ALA A 203 -0.51 -4.93 9.61
N LEU A 204 -0.83 -5.85 10.54
CA LEU A 204 -1.20 -5.52 11.90
C LEU A 204 -0.06 -4.81 12.66
N ALA A 205 1.15 -5.35 12.57
CA ALA A 205 2.33 -4.73 13.20
C ALA A 205 2.58 -3.32 12.64
N SER A 206 2.50 -3.17 11.32
CA SER A 206 2.64 -1.87 10.64
C SER A 206 1.55 -0.89 11.07
N TRP A 207 0.31 -1.36 11.21
CA TRP A 207 -0.81 -0.56 11.70
C TRP A 207 -0.56 -0.05 13.11
N VAL A 208 -0.14 -0.92 14.04
CA VAL A 208 0.22 -0.53 15.41
C VAL A 208 1.36 0.50 15.42
N LEU A 209 2.41 0.29 14.62
CA LEU A 209 3.51 1.24 14.49
C LEU A 209 3.01 2.59 13.97
N SER A 210 2.12 2.59 12.96
CA SER A 210 1.56 3.83 12.41
C SER A 210 0.81 4.64 13.48
N ILE A 211 0.05 3.97 14.36
CA ILE A 211 -0.64 4.61 15.50
C ILE A 211 0.37 5.26 16.46
N ILE A 212 1.49 4.60 16.74
CA ILE A 212 2.56 5.16 17.59
C ILE A 212 3.17 6.41 16.94
N PHE A 213 3.37 6.39 15.62
CA PHE A 213 3.83 7.54 14.86
C PHE A 213 2.84 8.71 14.89
N TYR A 214 1.53 8.42 14.91
CA TYR A 214 0.47 9.41 15.11
C TYR A 214 0.45 9.99 16.54
N SER A 215 0.57 9.14 17.57
CA SER A 215 0.30 9.52 18.97
C SER A 215 1.46 10.26 19.66
N LYS A 216 2.72 9.97 19.30
CA LYS A 216 3.90 10.70 19.83
C LYS A 216 4.06 12.11 19.24
N GLY A 217 3.01 12.67 18.65
CA GLY A 217 3.06 13.89 17.86
C GLY A 217 2.52 15.15 18.53
N ASP A 218 1.69 15.02 19.56
CA ASP A 218 0.87 16.12 20.12
C ASP A 218 1.34 16.56 21.53
N LYS A 219 2.66 16.55 21.77
CA LYS A 219 3.27 17.22 22.92
C LYS A 219 4.17 18.34 22.44
#